data_AF-A0A7U3YER7-F1
#
_entry.id   AF-A0A7U3YER7-F1
#
_cell.length_a   1.000
_cell.length_b   1.000
_cell.length_c   1.000
_cell.angle_alpha   90.00
_cell.angle_beta   90.00
_cell.angle_gamma   90.00
#
_symmetry.space_group_name_H-M   'P 1'
#
loop_
_entity.id
_entity.type
_entity.pdbx_description
1 polymer ?
#
loop_
_entity_poly.entity_id
_entity_poly.type
_entity_poly.pdbx_seq_one_letter_code
_entity_poly.pdbx_strand_id
1 'polypeptide(L)'
;MAALIVSMLLSVVSVIVLLFAKEWIERLFFRWKDIPFLHVVNVLIAGGIVAASYYTFSDIGVQLAKIKWTEQFLYVYAGAIEIVLPMYIFGYWFVRKRKEREKKYTRSKDKKVLYINEKYLARRRDDYHSKTS
;
A
#
# COMPACT_ATOMS: atom_id res chain seq x y z
N MET A 1 -19.67 2.83 -17.35
CA MET A 1 -18.49 3.67 -16.98
C MET A 1 -18.39 3.95 -15.49
N ALA A 2 -19.48 4.29 -14.79
CA ALA A 2 -19.46 4.55 -13.34
C ALA A 2 -18.84 3.41 -12.50
N ALA A 3 -19.16 2.15 -12.82
CA ALA A 3 -18.61 0.98 -12.12
C ALA A 3 -17.07 0.88 -12.15
N LEU A 4 -16.45 1.26 -13.27
CA LEU A 4 -14.98 1.26 -13.42
C LEU A 4 -14.35 2.37 -12.57
N ILE A 5 -14.94 3.55 -12.57
CA ILE A 5 -14.45 4.69 -11.78
C ILE A 5 -14.56 4.38 -10.28
N VAL A 6 -15.68 3.81 -9.84
CA VAL A 6 -15.92 3.42 -8.45
C VAL A 6 -14.94 2.33 -8.01
N SER A 7 -14.76 1.26 -8.80
CA SER A 7 -13.82 0.18 -8.48
C SER A 7 -12.37 0.63 -8.47
N MET A 8 -11.99 1.56 -9.35
CA MET A 8 -10.65 2.16 -9.36
C MET A 8 -10.41 3.07 -8.15
N LEU A 9 -11.39 3.87 -7.73
CA LEU A 9 -11.27 4.63 -6.47
C LEU A 9 -11.18 3.69 -5.27
N LEU A 10 -11.97 2.62 -5.27
CA LEU A 10 -11.95 1.62 -4.20
C LEU A 10 -10.61 0.89 -4.12
N SER A 11 -9.96 0.63 -5.26
CA SER A 11 -8.63 0.01 -5.32
C SER A 11 -7.60 0.89 -4.62
N VAL A 12 -7.64 2.20 -4.89
CA VAL A 12 -6.73 3.18 -4.27
C VAL A 12 -6.88 3.18 -2.76
N VAL A 13 -8.11 3.33 -2.29
CA VAL A 13 -8.41 3.39 -0.84
C VAL A 13 -8.00 2.07 -0.17
N SER A 14 -8.33 0.93 -0.79
CA SER A 14 -8.00 -0.40 -0.24
C SER A 14 -6.49 -0.59 -0.11
N VAL A 15 -5.70 -0.22 -1.14
CA VAL A 15 -4.24 -0.29 -1.09
C VAL A 15 -3.68 0.56 0.05
N ILE A 16 -4.17 1.79 0.23
CA ILE A 16 -3.73 2.68 1.30
C ILE A 16 -4.05 2.08 2.68
N VAL A 17 -5.28 1.61 2.88
CA VAL A 17 -5.74 1.02 4.14
C VAL A 17 -4.94 -0.25 4.47
N LEU A 18 -4.69 -1.12 3.49
CA LEU A 18 -3.93 -2.36 3.69
C LEU A 18 -2.46 -2.08 4.01
N LEU A 19 -1.84 -1.08 3.38
CA LEU A 19 -0.49 -0.64 3.74
C LEU A 19 -0.44 -0.11 5.18
N PHE A 20 -1.45 0.65 5.62
CA PHE A 20 -1.52 1.14 6.99
C PHE A 20 -1.76 0.02 8.00
N ALA A 21 -2.68 -0.91 7.70
CA ALA A 21 -2.95 -2.08 8.52
C ALA A 21 -1.71 -2.96 8.67
N LYS A 22 -0.94 -3.16 7.59
CA LYS A 22 0.36 -3.84 7.64
C LYS A 22 1.31 -3.18 8.63
N GLU A 23 1.49 -1.87 8.55
CA GLU A 23 2.37 -1.16 9.48
C GLU A 23 1.93 -1.34 10.93
N TRP A 24 0.62 -1.32 11.17
CA TRP A 24 0.06 -1.49 12.49
C TRP A 24 0.35 -2.90 13.05
N ILE A 25 0.16 -3.93 12.22
CA ILE A 25 0.47 -5.34 12.55
C ILE A 25 1.97 -5.52 12.81
N GLU A 26 2.85 -4.96 11.97
CA GLU A 26 4.30 -5.07 12.12
C GLU A 26 4.82 -4.38 13.40
N ARG A 27 4.19 -3.26 13.79
CA ARG A 27 4.49 -2.59 15.06
C ARG A 27 4.01 -3.42 16.25
N LEU A 28 2.82 -3.99 16.17
CA LEU A 28 2.18 -4.70 17.28
C LEU A 28 2.82 -6.06 17.54
N PHE A 29 3.06 -6.86 16.50
CA PHE A 29 3.49 -8.26 16.63
C PHE A 29 4.99 -8.48 16.40
N PHE A 30 5.63 -7.68 15.54
CA PHE A 30 6.95 -8.03 15.01
C PHE A 30 8.06 -7.01 15.30
N ARG A 31 7.84 -6.09 16.25
CA ARG A 31 8.83 -5.09 16.71
C ARG A 31 9.56 -4.43 15.53
N TRP A 32 8.81 -3.99 14.51
CA TRP A 32 9.33 -3.29 13.32
C TRP A 32 10.10 -4.14 12.31
N LYS A 33 10.01 -5.48 12.37
CA LYS A 33 10.54 -6.36 11.33
C LYS A 33 9.61 -6.38 10.12
N ASP A 34 10.15 -6.03 8.94
CA ASP A 34 9.42 -6.13 7.68
C ASP A 34 9.17 -7.60 7.31
N ILE A 35 7.90 -7.94 7.02
CA ILE A 35 7.50 -9.30 6.63
C ILE A 35 7.05 -9.32 5.16
N PRO A 36 7.74 -10.04 4.26
CA PRO A 36 7.38 -10.10 2.85
C PRO A 36 6.04 -10.81 2.62
N PHE A 37 5.69 -11.78 3.46
CA PHE A 37 4.42 -12.51 3.38
C PHE A 37 3.20 -11.59 3.50
N LEU A 38 3.25 -10.57 4.37
CA LEU A 38 2.16 -9.60 4.52
C LEU A 38 1.96 -8.75 3.26
N HIS A 39 3.01 -8.53 2.47
CA HIS A 39 2.87 -7.84 1.18
C HIS A 39 2.08 -8.68 0.18
N VAL A 40 2.38 -9.97 0.07
CA VAL A 40 1.67 -10.90 -0.81
C VAL A 40 0.19 -10.99 -0.43
N VAL A 41 -0.10 -11.19 0.86
CA VAL A 41 -1.47 -11.27 1.37
C VAL A 41 -2.25 -9.98 1.07
N ASN A 42 -1.65 -8.81 1.28
CA ASN A 42 -2.29 -7.53 0.98
C ASN A 42 -2.63 -7.37 -0.51
N VAL A 43 -1.72 -7.76 -1.41
CA VAL A 43 -1.99 -7.69 -2.86
C VAL A 43 -3.14 -8.63 -3.23
N LEU A 44 -3.17 -9.84 -2.68
CA LEU A 44 -4.26 -10.80 -2.93
C LEU A 44 -5.61 -10.30 -2.42
N ILE A 45 -5.65 -9.71 -1.21
CA ILE A 45 -6.87 -9.13 -0.62
C ILE A 45 -7.32 -7.92 -1.43
N ALA A 46 -6.42 -7.01 -1.79
CA ALA A 46 -6.74 -5.83 -2.59
C ALA A 46 -7.29 -6.23 -3.96
N GLY A 47 -6.65 -7.19 -4.65
CA GLY A 47 -7.16 -7.73 -5.92
C GLY A 47 -8.57 -8.34 -5.77
N GLY A 48 -8.83 -8.99 -4.64
CA GLY A 48 -10.13 -9.62 -4.36
C GLY A 48 -11.23 -8.59 -4.14
N ILE A 49 -10.94 -7.54 -3.37
CA ILE A 49 -11.85 -6.41 -3.14
C ILE A 49 -12.17 -5.71 -4.48
N VAL A 50 -11.17 -5.49 -5.32
CA VAL A 50 -11.34 -4.84 -6.62
C VAL A 50 -12.19 -5.70 -7.55
N ALA A 51 -11.88 -7.00 -7.66
CA ALA A 51 -12.67 -7.92 -8.46
C ALA A 51 -14.12 -8.01 -7.97
N ALA A 52 -14.34 -8.19 -6.67
CA ALA A 52 -15.67 -8.27 -6.08
C ALA A 52 -16.47 -6.97 -6.27
N SER A 53 -15.85 -5.81 -6.06
CA SER A 53 -16.51 -4.52 -6.28
C SER A 53 -16.86 -4.31 -7.75
N TYR A 54 -15.97 -4.66 -8.68
CA TYR A 54 -16.26 -4.61 -10.10
C TYR A 54 -17.47 -5.49 -10.44
N TYR A 55 -17.54 -6.72 -9.94
CA TYR A 55 -18.71 -7.59 -10.13
C TYR A 55 -20.01 -6.99 -9.58
N THR A 56 -19.99 -6.46 -8.37
CA THR A 56 -21.17 -5.87 -7.73
C THR A 56 -21.69 -4.63 -8.47
N PHE A 57 -20.80 -3.77 -8.97
CA PHE A 57 -21.19 -2.50 -9.60
C PHE A 57 -21.41 -2.58 -11.11
N SER A 58 -20.91 -3.62 -11.77
CA SER A 58 -20.97 -3.74 -13.23
C SER A 58 -22.28 -4.34 -13.75
N ASP A 59 -23.16 -4.84 -12.87
CA ASP A 59 -24.40 -5.54 -13.23
C ASP A 59 -24.18 -6.70 -14.25
N ILE A 60 -22.93 -7.19 -14.34
CA ILE A 60 -22.50 -8.28 -15.24
C ILE A 60 -23.20 -9.61 -14.90
N GLY A 61 -23.85 -9.70 -13.73
CA GLY A 61 -24.73 -10.80 -13.37
C GLY A 61 -25.85 -11.06 -14.39
N VAL A 62 -26.25 -10.06 -15.19
CA VAL A 62 -27.39 -10.17 -16.11
C VAL A 62 -26.98 -10.50 -17.56
N GLN A 63 -25.80 -10.06 -18.04
CA GLN A 63 -25.47 -10.16 -19.48
C GLN A 63 -24.63 -11.39 -19.88
N LEU A 64 -24.04 -12.13 -18.94
CA LEU A 64 -23.03 -13.15 -19.28
C LEU A 64 -23.28 -14.52 -18.62
N ALA A 65 -24.54 -14.94 -18.57
CA ALA A 65 -25.03 -16.21 -17.99
C ALA A 65 -24.59 -17.50 -18.72
N LYS A 66 -23.49 -17.49 -19.49
CA LYS A 66 -23.07 -18.62 -20.36
C LYS A 66 -21.74 -19.28 -20.00
N ILE A 67 -20.96 -18.75 -19.05
CA ILE A 67 -19.68 -19.35 -18.64
C ILE A 67 -19.72 -19.68 -17.14
N LYS A 68 -19.00 -20.71 -16.70
CA LYS A 68 -18.86 -21.07 -15.28
C LYS A 68 -18.38 -19.84 -14.49
N TRP A 69 -19.20 -19.42 -13.53
CA TRP A 69 -18.99 -18.26 -12.65
C TRP A 69 -17.58 -18.21 -12.03
N THR A 70 -17.00 -19.37 -11.72
CA THR A 70 -15.66 -19.51 -11.14
C THR A 70 -14.52 -19.12 -12.08
N GLU A 71 -14.59 -19.46 -13.37
CA GLU A 71 -13.52 -19.15 -14.33
C GLU A 71 -13.51 -17.67 -14.69
N GLN A 72 -14.70 -17.06 -14.79
CA GLN A 72 -14.82 -15.62 -15.02
C GLN A 72 -14.29 -14.81 -13.85
N PHE A 73 -14.61 -15.22 -12.61
CA PHE A 73 -14.10 -14.52 -11.42
C PHE A 73 -12.57 -14.54 -11.38
N LEU A 74 -11.96 -15.70 -11.68
CA LEU A 74 -10.51 -15.83 -11.74
C LEU A 74 -9.88 -14.93 -12.82
N TYR A 75 -10.53 -14.78 -13.97
CA TYR A 75 -10.04 -13.89 -15.04
C TYR A 75 -10.07 -12.42 -14.62
N VAL A 76 -11.20 -11.95 -14.06
CA VAL A 76 -11.33 -10.59 -13.54
C VAL A 76 -10.37 -10.35 -12.38
N TYR A 77 -10.19 -11.35 -11.51
CA TYR A 77 -9.25 -11.31 -10.40
C TYR A 77 -7.80 -11.20 -10.87
N ALA A 78 -7.41 -11.96 -11.89
CA ALA A 78 -6.08 -11.87 -12.49
C ALA A 78 -5.83 -10.46 -13.06
N GLY A 79 -6.79 -9.91 -13.82
CA GLY A 79 -6.71 -8.54 -14.33
C GLY A 79 -6.68 -7.49 -13.21
N ALA A 80 -7.42 -7.71 -12.12
CA ALA A 80 -7.38 -6.84 -10.96
C ALA A 80 -6.01 -6.86 -10.28
N ILE A 81 -5.37 -8.03 -10.14
CA ILE A 81 -4.01 -8.13 -9.60
C ILE A 81 -3.02 -7.38 -10.48
N GLU A 82 -3.09 -7.49 -11.81
CA GLU A 82 -2.19 -6.78 -12.72
C GLU A 82 -2.23 -5.27 -12.54
N ILE A 83 -3.38 -4.71 -12.18
CA ILE A 83 -3.53 -3.27 -11.88
C ILE A 83 -3.12 -2.95 -10.44
N VAL A 84 -3.51 -3.79 -9.49
CA VAL A 84 -3.24 -3.57 -8.06
C VAL A 84 -1.75 -3.71 -7.74
N LEU A 85 -1.03 -4.60 -8.40
CA LEU A 85 0.38 -4.88 -8.13
C LEU A 85 1.30 -3.66 -8.38
N PRO A 86 1.31 -3.00 -9.55
CA PRO A 86 2.10 -1.78 -9.74
C PRO A 86 1.64 -0.68 -8.80
N MET A 87 0.33 -0.54 -8.57
CA MET A 87 -0.21 0.44 -7.64
C MET A 87 0.30 0.23 -6.21
N TYR A 88 0.31 -1.02 -5.74
CA TYR A 88 0.81 -1.41 -4.44
C TYR A 88 2.31 -1.14 -4.31
N ILE A 89 3.09 -1.42 -5.35
CA ILE A 89 4.53 -1.12 -5.39
C ILE A 89 4.77 0.39 -5.24
N PHE A 90 4.03 1.23 -5.98
CA PHE A 90 4.12 2.68 -5.86
C PHE A 90 3.74 3.17 -4.44
N GLY A 91 2.65 2.65 -3.88
CA GLY A 91 2.22 2.97 -2.52
C GLY A 91 3.28 2.57 -1.49
N TYR A 92 3.82 1.36 -1.59
CA TYR A 92 4.90 0.88 -0.73
C TYR A 92 6.15 1.75 -0.84
N TRP A 93 6.56 2.11 -2.05
CA TRP A 93 7.71 2.99 -2.26
C TRP A 93 7.52 4.36 -1.59
N PHE A 94 6.31 4.94 -1.70
CA PHE A 94 5.98 6.20 -1.05
C PHE A 94 6.06 6.10 0.48
N VAL A 95 5.47 5.05 1.06
CA VAL A 95 5.52 4.76 2.49
C VAL A 95 6.97 4.58 2.97
N ARG A 96 7.78 3.82 2.24
CA ARG A 96 9.19 3.61 2.57
C ARG A 96 9.97 4.93 2.53
N LYS A 97 9.75 5.75 1.51
CA LYS A 97 10.37 7.08 1.37
C LYS A 97 9.98 8.02 2.52
N ARG A 98 8.73 7.94 3.00
CA ARG A 98 8.28 8.66 4.20
C ARG A 98 9.05 8.21 5.44
N LYS A 99 9.14 6.89 5.69
CA LYS A 99 9.89 6.33 6.83
C LYS A 99 11.36 6.72 6.80
N GLU A 100 12.01 6.69 5.64
CA GLU A 100 13.41 7.11 5.49
C GLU A 100 13.64 8.59 5.85
N ARG A 101 12.64 9.45 5.62
CA ARG A 101 12.68 10.87 6.02
C ARG A 101 12.43 11.08 7.51
N GLU A 102 11.64 10.21 8.14
CA GLU A 102 11.28 10.31 9.56
C GLU A 102 12.32 9.67 10.49
N LYS A 103 13.20 8.80 9.97
CA LYS A 103 14.30 8.21 10.75
C LYS A 103 15.29 9.28 11.21
N LYS A 104 15.29 9.56 12.51
CA LYS A 104 16.17 10.53 13.17
C LYS A 104 17.65 10.13 13.13
N TYR A 105 17.96 8.84 13.29
CA TYR A 105 19.34 8.34 13.31
C TYR A 105 19.58 7.36 12.16
N THR A 106 20.72 7.53 11.48
CA THR A 106 21.27 6.57 10.52
C THR A 106 22.54 5.96 11.10
N ARG A 107 22.77 4.68 10.82
CA ARG A 107 23.96 3.97 11.28
C ARG A 107 25.11 4.20 10.31
N SER A 108 26.32 4.47 10.84
CA SER A 108 27.55 4.56 10.05
C SER A 108 27.86 3.26 9.33
N LYS A 109 28.56 3.37 8.18
CA LYS A 109 29.05 2.21 7.40
C LYS A 109 29.81 1.23 8.29
N ASP A 110 30.58 1.75 9.24
CA ASP A 110 31.36 0.95 10.19
C ASP A 110 30.53 0.44 11.39
N LYS A 111 29.22 0.69 11.41
CA LYS A 111 28.24 0.26 12.44
C LYS A 111 28.51 0.70 13.88
N LYS A 112 29.62 1.41 14.14
CA LYS A 112 30.07 1.88 15.45
C LYS A 112 29.43 3.19 15.92
N VAL A 113 28.98 4.05 15.00
CA VAL A 113 28.45 5.39 15.33
C VAL A 113 27.08 5.61 14.68
N LEU A 114 26.17 6.25 15.41
CA LEU A 114 24.87 6.72 14.92
C LEU A 114 24.97 8.22 14.65
N TYR A 115 24.75 8.64 13.40
CA TYR A 115 24.64 10.06 13.05
C TYR A 115 23.19 10.46 12.83
N ILE A 116 22.88 11.72 13.12
CA ILE A 116 21.55 12.27 12.84
C ILE A 116 21.39 12.37 11.32
N ASN A 117 20.26 11.91 10.81
CA ASN A 117 19.96 11.91 9.38
C ASN A 117 19.83 13.34 8.86
N GLU A 118 20.63 13.72 7.85
CA GLU A 118 20.59 15.05 7.23
C GLU A 118 19.21 15.40 6.70
N LYS A 119 18.46 14.42 6.15
CA LYS A 119 17.09 14.64 5.64
C LYS A 119 16.10 14.96 6.77
N TYR A 120 16.34 14.42 7.97
CA TYR A 120 15.55 14.73 9.16
C TYR A 120 15.91 16.13 9.69
N LEU A 121 17.20 16.46 9.76
CA LEU A 121 17.69 17.77 10.20
C LEU A 121 17.23 18.89 9.26
N ALA A 122 17.37 18.73 7.95
CA ALA A 122 16.99 19.74 6.97
C ALA A 122 15.50 20.11 7.06
N ARG A 123 14.63 19.15 7.36
CA ARG A 123 13.19 19.38 7.52
C ARG A 123 12.82 20.07 8.85
N ARG A 124 13.60 19.84 9.91
CA ARG A 124 13.39 20.47 11.22
C ARG A 124 14.17 21.77 11.40
N ARG A 125 15.05 22.13 10.48
CA ARG A 125 15.88 23.35 10.57
C ARG A 125 15.01 24.61 10.63
N ASP A 126 13.89 24.62 9.91
CA ASP A 126 12.92 25.71 9.93
C ASP A 126 12.15 25.81 11.26
N ASP A 127 11.84 24.67 11.89
CA ASP A 127 11.19 24.60 13.22
C ASP A 127 12.09 25.01 14.38
N TYR A 128 13.42 24.99 14.20
CA TYR A 128 14.37 25.36 15.26
C TYR A 128 14.62 26.87 15.35
N HIS A 129 14.43 27.62 14.26
CA HIS A 129 14.59 29.07 14.25
C HIS A 129 13.44 29.83 14.95
N SER A 130 12.28 29.20 15.14
CA SER A 130 11.10 29.85 15.73
C SER A 130 11.07 29.87 17.26
N LYS A 131 12.06 29.28 17.93
CA LYS A 131 12.13 29.24 19.41
C LYS A 131 13.14 30.22 20.02
N THR A 132 13.75 31.07 19.22
CA THR A 132 14.74 32.06 19.66
C THR A 132 14.39 33.50 19.24
N SER A 133 13.13 33.78 18.90
CA SER A 133 12.62 35.15 18.71
C SER A 133 11.80 35.59 19.91
#